data_AF-A0A6B2LR78-F1
#
_entry.id   AF-A0A6B2LR78-F1
#
_cell.length_a   1.000
_cell.length_b   1.000
_cell.length_c   1.000
_cell.angle_alpha   90.00
_cell.angle_beta   90.00
_cell.angle_gamma   90.00
#
_symmetry.space_group_name_H-M   'P 1'
#
loop_
_entity.id
_entity.type
_entity.pdbx_description
1 polymer ?
#
loop_
_entity_poly.entity_id
_entity_poly.type
_entity_poly.pdbx_seq_one_letter_code
_entity_poly.pdbx_strand_id
1 'polypeptide(L)'
;MIERCLLMYMSREEVVSTFRNCLDPYLVDLVWDTLEEQNPHFFLAYEMRLRIRQQIVAFNELLDKAENIHTKPASFAEKRMTLPPVPQELWIQQDPAVMKDIEDPEDQNSPVAKSSSSSQ
;
A
#
# COMPACT_ATOMS: atom_id res chain seq x y z
N MET A 1 -5.78 12.87 -6.29
CA MET A 1 -7.25 12.72 -6.25
C MET A 1 -7.63 11.67 -5.22
N ILE A 2 -8.90 11.67 -4.78
CA ILE A 2 -9.42 10.81 -3.70
C ILE A 2 -9.17 9.31 -3.92
N GLU A 3 -9.10 8.86 -5.19
CA GLU A 3 -8.73 7.49 -5.56
C GLU A 3 -7.38 7.06 -4.98
N ARG A 4 -6.38 7.95 -4.99
CA ARG A 4 -5.06 7.64 -4.43
C ARG A 4 -5.09 7.51 -2.91
N CYS A 5 -5.99 8.23 -2.23
CA CYS A 5 -6.20 8.08 -0.80
C CYS A 5 -6.86 6.74 -0.46
N LEU A 6 -7.83 6.31 -1.27
CA LEU A 6 -8.45 4.98 -1.15
C LEU A 6 -7.43 3.86 -1.46
N LEU A 7 -6.58 4.02 -2.46
CA LEU A 7 -5.52 3.03 -2.76
C LEU A 7 -4.47 2.91 -1.64
N MET A 8 -4.24 3.98 -0.88
CA MET A 8 -3.34 3.96 0.29
C MET A 8 -4.03 3.47 1.58
N TYR A 9 -5.30 3.07 1.54
CA TYR A 9 -6.09 2.66 2.71
C TYR A 9 -6.13 3.71 3.82
N MET A 10 -6.23 4.98 3.43
CA MET A 10 -6.42 6.08 4.37
C MET A 10 -7.83 6.07 4.95
N SER A 11 -7.94 6.18 6.26
CA SER A 11 -9.22 6.44 6.93
C SER A 11 -9.85 7.76 6.47
N ARG A 12 -11.16 7.90 6.65
CA ARG A 12 -11.89 9.14 6.33
C ARG A 12 -11.22 10.38 6.94
N GLU A 13 -10.76 10.28 8.19
CA GLU A 13 -10.05 11.35 8.90
C GLU A 13 -8.71 11.70 8.25
N GLU A 14 -7.91 10.70 7.87
CA GLU A 14 -6.64 10.90 7.17
C GLU A 14 -6.86 11.56 5.80
N VAL A 15 -7.93 11.18 5.09
CA VAL A 15 -8.29 11.78 3.80
C VAL A 15 -8.69 13.25 3.99
N VAL A 16 -9.59 13.56 4.92
CA VAL A 16 -9.99 14.94 5.22
C VAL A 16 -8.78 15.78 5.65
N SER A 17 -7.89 15.24 6.49
CA SER A 17 -6.65 15.90 6.89
C SER A 17 -5.72 16.16 5.70
N THR A 18 -5.61 15.22 4.77
CA THR A 18 -4.77 15.34 3.57
C THR A 18 -5.28 16.45 2.64
N PHE A 19 -6.60 16.61 2.53
CA PHE A 19 -7.20 17.61 1.64
C PHE A 19 -7.47 18.97 2.29
N ARG A 20 -7.23 19.12 3.60
CA ARG A 20 -7.54 20.33 4.38
C ARG A 20 -6.94 21.64 3.84
N ASN A 21 -5.79 21.57 3.16
CA ASN A 21 -5.11 22.74 2.58
C ASN A 21 -5.51 23.02 1.12
N CYS A 22 -6.22 22.09 0.49
CA CYS A 22 -6.55 22.14 -0.93
C CYS A 22 -8.04 22.31 -1.18
N LEU A 23 -8.90 21.78 -0.30
CA LEU A 23 -10.35 21.75 -0.45
C LEU A 23 -11.03 22.01 0.90
N ASP A 24 -12.28 22.47 0.85
CA ASP A 24 -13.15 22.55 2.01
C ASP A 24 -13.37 21.14 2.59
N PRO A 25 -13.13 20.90 3.89
CA PRO A 25 -13.44 19.63 4.55
C PRO A 25 -14.85 19.12 4.25
N TYR A 26 -15.84 20.02 4.19
CA TYR A 26 -17.22 19.65 3.87
C TYR A 26 -17.36 19.04 2.48
N LEU A 27 -16.61 19.57 1.50
CA LEU A 27 -16.61 19.03 0.15
C LEU A 27 -15.99 17.62 0.10
N VAL A 28 -14.90 17.41 0.86
CA VAL A 28 -14.23 16.10 0.94
C VAL A 28 -15.16 15.07 1.57
N ASP A 29 -15.85 15.43 2.64
CA ASP A 29 -16.87 14.59 3.27
C ASP A 29 -18.01 14.27 2.32
N LEU A 30 -18.55 15.27 1.60
CA LEU A 30 -19.63 15.05 0.66
C LEU A 30 -19.23 14.11 -0.48
N VAL A 31 -18.03 14.25 -1.03
CA VAL A 31 -17.52 13.35 -2.07
C VAL A 31 -17.34 11.94 -1.51
N TRP A 32 -16.85 11.80 -0.28
CA TRP A 32 -16.73 10.51 0.39
C TRP A 32 -18.09 9.83 0.56
N ASP A 33 -19.07 10.53 1.13
CA ASP A 33 -20.41 10.01 1.37
C ASP A 33 -21.08 9.60 0.04
N THR A 34 -20.88 10.40 -1.03
CA THR A 34 -21.37 10.06 -2.37
C THR A 34 -20.70 8.79 -2.92
N LEU A 35 -19.39 8.64 -2.74
CA LEU A 35 -18.67 7.45 -3.20
C LEU A 35 -19.12 6.19 -2.47
N GLU A 36 -19.39 6.31 -1.17
CA GLU A 36 -19.90 5.22 -0.33
C GLU A 36 -21.30 4.80 -0.75
N GLU A 37 -22.20 5.76 -1.00
CA GLU A 37 -23.56 5.50 -1.48
C GLU A 37 -23.56 4.80 -2.85
N GLN A 38 -22.70 5.24 -3.77
CA GLN A 38 -22.61 4.67 -5.12
C GLN A 38 -21.91 3.30 -5.15
N ASN A 39 -21.03 3.00 -4.20
CA ASN A 39 -20.18 1.79 -4.22
C ASN A 39 -20.19 1.04 -2.87
N PRO A 40 -21.35 0.62 -2.34
CA PRO A 40 -21.46 0.09 -0.98
C PRO A 40 -20.65 -1.20 -0.77
N HIS A 41 -20.60 -2.08 -1.78
CA HIS A 41 -19.82 -3.32 -1.69
C HIS A 41 -18.31 -3.06 -1.63
N PHE A 42 -17.82 -2.05 -2.35
CA PHE A 42 -16.42 -1.65 -2.30
C PHE A 42 -16.07 -1.11 -0.91
N PHE A 43 -16.88 -0.19 -0.38
CA PHE A 43 -16.63 0.42 0.93
C PHE A 43 -16.75 -0.59 2.08
N LEU A 44 -17.63 -1.58 1.98
CA LEU A 44 -17.68 -2.69 2.94
C LEU A 44 -16.36 -3.48 2.98
N ALA A 45 -15.82 -3.84 1.81
CA ALA A 45 -14.54 -4.53 1.71
C ALA A 45 -13.36 -3.64 2.14
N TYR A 46 -13.43 -2.35 1.81
CA TYR A 46 -12.46 -1.33 2.20
C TYR A 46 -12.36 -1.19 3.71
N GLU A 47 -13.49 -1.01 4.40
CA GLU A 47 -13.57 -0.91 5.86
C GLU A 47 -13.04 -2.17 6.55
N MET A 48 -13.40 -3.37 6.05
CA MET A 48 -12.82 -4.61 6.54
C MET A 48 -11.29 -4.61 6.41
N ARG A 49 -10.76 -4.19 5.26
CA ARG A 49 -9.32 -4.13 5.03
C ARG A 49 -8.62 -3.12 5.94
N LEU A 50 -9.23 -1.96 6.20
CA LEU A 50 -8.71 -1.00 7.18
C LEU A 50 -8.62 -1.59 8.58
N ARG A 51 -9.67 -2.28 9.04
CA ARG A 51 -9.69 -2.92 10.35
C ARG A 51 -8.61 -3.99 10.49
N ILE A 52 -8.43 -4.84 9.48
CA ILE A 52 -7.36 -5.86 9.48
C ILE A 52 -5.99 -5.19 9.56
N ARG A 53 -5.74 -4.13 8.78
CA ARG A 53 -4.49 -3.36 8.84
C ARG A 53 -4.24 -2.81 10.25
N GLN A 54 -5.24 -2.20 10.87
CA GLN A 54 -5.14 -1.67 12.24
C GLN A 54 -4.83 -2.79 13.24
N GLN A 55 -5.46 -3.95 13.12
CA GLN A 55 -5.18 -5.10 13.98
C GLN A 55 -3.76 -5.63 13.78
N ILE A 56 -3.25 -5.70 12.55
CA ILE A 56 -1.87 -6.09 12.27
C ILE A 56 -0.89 -5.10 12.92
N VAL A 57 -1.11 -3.79 12.77
CA VAL A 57 -0.26 -2.78 13.40
C VAL A 57 -0.28 -2.90 14.92
N ALA A 58 -1.46 -3.01 15.53
CA ALA A 58 -1.59 -3.20 16.97
C ALA A 58 -0.92 -4.49 17.46
N PHE A 59 -1.04 -5.58 16.70
CA PHE A 59 -0.37 -6.83 17.02
C PHE A 59 1.15 -6.69 16.94
N ASN A 60 1.68 -6.04 15.90
CA ASN A 60 3.12 -5.79 15.76
C ASN A 60 3.65 -4.94 16.92
N GLU A 61 2.95 -3.90 17.34
CA GLU A 61 3.33 -3.10 18.52
C GLU A 61 3.35 -3.91 19.82
N LEU A 62 2.42 -4.87 19.96
CA LEU A 62 2.39 -5.78 21.10
C LEU A 62 3.56 -6.77 21.06
N LEU A 63 3.92 -7.27 19.87
CA LEU A 63 5.10 -8.12 19.68
C LEU A 63 6.39 -7.38 20.03
N ASP A 64 6.56 -6.14 19.54
CA ASP A 64 7.74 -5.33 19.85
C ASP A 64 7.89 -5.10 21.36
N LYS A 65 6.77 -4.83 22.05
CA LYS A 65 6.74 -4.70 23.52
C LYS A 65 7.10 -6.02 24.20
N ALA A 66 6.59 -7.15 23.71
CA ALA A 66 6.90 -8.46 24.25
C ALA A 66 8.37 -8.83 24.03
N GLU A 67 8.94 -8.55 22.87
CA GLU A 67 10.36 -8.77 22.58
C GLU A 67 11.25 -7.94 23.50
N ASN A 68 10.89 -6.68 23.75
CA ASN A 68 11.60 -5.79 24.68
C ASN A 68 11.46 -6.22 26.16
N ILE A 69 10.50 -7.08 26.49
CA ILE A 69 10.37 -7.72 27.82
C ILE A 69 11.26 -8.98 27.91
N HIS A 70 11.48 -9.68 26.79
CA HIS A 70 12.32 -10.89 26.72
C HIS A 70 13.83 -10.61 26.59
N THR A 71 14.24 -9.34 26.46
CA THR A 71 15.64 -8.90 26.48
C THR A 71 16.19 -8.67 27.90
N LYS A 72 15.41 -8.91 28.96
CA LYS A 72 15.98 -9.15 30.30
C LYS A 72 16.47 -10.60 30.36
N PRO A 73 17.79 -10.86 30.53
CA PRO A 73 18.31 -12.21 30.50
C PRO A 73 17.98 -12.92 31.83
N ALA A 74 16.79 -13.48 31.92
CA ALA A 74 16.53 -14.60 32.81
C ALA A 74 16.67 -15.87 31.97
N SER A 75 17.68 -16.65 32.30
CA SER A 75 18.03 -17.93 31.68
C SER A 75 16.86 -18.91 31.69
N PHE A 76 16.00 -18.84 30.68
CA PHE A 76 15.03 -19.89 30.39
C PHE A 76 14.88 -20.06 28.88
N ALA A 77 15.97 -20.53 28.28
CA ALA A 77 16.03 -21.57 27.27
C ALA A 77 14.77 -21.83 26.39
N GLU A 78 14.98 -21.64 25.09
CA GLU A 78 14.65 -22.61 24.05
C GLU A 78 13.18 -22.95 23.72
N LYS A 79 12.23 -22.03 23.90
CA LYS A 79 10.94 -22.13 23.18
C LYS A 79 10.53 -20.84 22.52
N ARG A 80 11.40 -20.36 21.62
CA ARG A 80 11.01 -19.40 20.59
C ARG A 80 9.92 -20.05 19.74
N MET A 81 8.71 -19.49 19.75
CA MET A 81 7.71 -19.76 18.72
C MET A 81 8.28 -19.25 17.39
N THR A 82 9.10 -20.07 16.76
CA THR A 82 9.50 -19.86 15.37
C THR A 82 8.24 -20.05 14.54
N LEU A 83 7.77 -18.97 13.90
CA LEU A 83 6.80 -19.10 12.81
C LEU A 83 7.36 -20.14 11.83
N PRO A 84 6.59 -21.17 11.45
CA PRO A 84 7.04 -22.09 10.42
C PRO A 84 7.40 -21.27 9.18
N PRO A 85 8.52 -21.58 8.50
CA PRO A 85 8.88 -20.90 7.27
C PRO A 85 7.68 -21.02 6.33
N VAL A 86 7.14 -19.88 5.88
CA VAL A 86 6.06 -19.84 4.90
C VAL A 86 6.57 -20.61 3.68
N PRO A 87 5.91 -21.71 3.27
CA PRO A 87 6.32 -22.48 2.09
C PRO A 87 6.44 -21.54 0.90
N GLN A 88 7.51 -21.67 0.10
CA GLN A 88 7.75 -20.81 -1.07
C GLN A 88 6.58 -20.84 -2.07
N GLU A 89 5.80 -21.91 -2.06
CA GLU A 89 4.56 -22.12 -2.83
C GLU A 89 3.39 -21.19 -2.42
N LEU A 90 3.45 -20.58 -1.23
CA LEU A 90 2.39 -19.71 -0.68
C LEU A 90 2.68 -18.21 -0.84
N TRP A 91 3.79 -17.87 -1.50
CA TRP A 91 4.05 -16.49 -1.89
C TRP A 91 2.98 -16.17 -2.94
N ILE A 92 2.04 -15.29 -2.61
CA ILE A 92 1.07 -14.79 -3.58
C ILE A 92 1.91 -14.33 -4.77
N GLN A 93 1.79 -15.03 -5.90
CA GLN A 93 2.48 -14.66 -7.13
C GLN A 93 2.10 -13.22 -7.41
N GLN A 94 3.06 -12.31 -7.23
CA GLN A 94 2.93 -10.97 -7.78
C GLN A 94 2.81 -11.17 -9.28
N ASP A 95 1.58 -11.11 -9.77
CA ASP A 95 1.28 -11.33 -11.17
C ASP A 95 2.01 -10.24 -11.96
N PRO A 96 3.03 -10.58 -12.76
CA PRO A 96 3.86 -9.59 -13.45
C PRO A 96 3.06 -8.79 -14.48
N ALA A 97 1.82 -9.19 -14.78
CA ALA A 97 0.87 -8.44 -15.59
C ALA A 97 0.43 -7.12 -14.91
N VAL A 98 0.34 -7.06 -13.58
CA VAL A 98 -0.12 -5.86 -12.86
C VAL A 98 0.90 -4.72 -12.90
N MET A 99 2.18 -5.02 -13.15
CA MET A 99 3.24 -3.99 -13.24
C MET A 99 3.38 -3.40 -14.65
N LYS A 100 2.70 -3.96 -15.67
CA LYS A 100 2.96 -3.63 -17.08
C LYS A 100 2.14 -2.46 -17.62
N ASP A 101 1.21 -1.92 -16.84
CA ASP A 101 0.40 -0.76 -17.22
C ASP A 101 0.99 0.57 -16.71
N ILE A 102 2.22 0.57 -16.18
CA ILE A 102 3.00 1.77 -15.85
C ILE A 102 4.16 1.89 -16.85
N GLU A 103 3.83 1.98 -18.14
CA GLU A 103 4.71 2.58 -19.14
C GLU A 103 4.02 3.86 -19.63
N ASP A 104 4.63 5.01 -19.31
CA ASP A 104 4.24 6.33 -19.82
C ASP A 104 4.16 6.29 -21.36
N PRO A 105 3.09 6.84 -21.96
CA PRO A 105 3.00 6.95 -23.41
C PRO A 105 3.81 8.17 -23.89
N GLU A 106 4.48 7.97 -25.03
CA GLU A 106 5.00 8.99 -25.95
C GLU A 106 6.27 9.77 -25.55
N ASP A 107 7.37 9.39 -26.20
CA ASP A 107 8.05 10.40 -27.04
C ASP A 107 8.36 9.79 -28.42
N GLN A 108 7.37 9.86 -29.31
CA GLN A 108 7.61 9.73 -30.74
C GLN A 108 8.20 11.04 -31.24
N ASN A 109 9.52 11.09 -31.41
CA ASN A 109 10.12 11.78 -32.56
C ASN A 109 11.53 11.26 -32.85
N SER A 110 11.58 10.35 -33.82
CA SER A 110 12.77 10.08 -34.62
C SER A 110 13.16 11.37 -35.40
N PRO A 111 14.40 11.55 -35.87
CA PRO A 111 14.82 10.77 -37.04
C PRO A 111 16.28 10.29 -37.03
N VAL A 112 16.39 9.03 -37.43
CA VAL A 112 17.43 8.46 -38.30
C VAL A 112 18.27 9.49 -39.06
N ALA A 113 19.58 9.44 -38.88
CA ALA A 113 20.54 9.87 -39.91
C ALA A 113 21.67 8.83 -40.00
N LYS A 114 21.56 7.97 -41.01
CA LYS A 114 22.69 7.25 -41.61
C LYS A 114 23.47 8.24 -42.49
N SER A 115 24.78 8.29 -42.31
CA SER A 115 25.83 8.58 -43.31
C SER A 115 27.08 9.03 -42.54
N SER A 116 28.33 8.80 -42.92
CA SER A 116 29.00 7.99 -43.94
C SER A 116 30.51 8.18 -43.66
N SER A 117 31.30 7.16 -43.98
CA SER A 117 32.64 7.29 -44.60
C SER A 117 33.88 7.70 -43.78
N SER A 118 34.83 6.76 -43.82
CA SER A 118 36.23 6.89 -44.27
C SER A 118 37.36 7.20 -43.27
N SER A 119 38.23 6.19 -43.18
CA SER A 119 39.70 6.26 -43.27
C SER A 119 40.46 7.19 -42.33
N GLN A 120 41.22 6.59 -41.41
CA GLN A 120 42.68 6.51 -41.52
C GLN A 120 43.22 5.35 -40.67
#